data_AF-A0A2V4D597-F1
#
_entry.id   AF-A0A2V4D597-F1
#
_cell.length_a   1.000
_cell.length_b   1.000
_cell.length_c   1.000
_cell.angle_alpha   90.00
_cell.angle_beta   90.00
_cell.angle_gamma   90.00
#
_symmetry.space_group_name_H-M   'P 1'
#
loop_
_entity.id
_entity.type
_entity.pdbx_description
1 polymer ?
#
loop_
_entity_poly.entity_id
_entity_poly.type
_entity_poly.pdbx_seq_one_letter_code
_entity_poly.pdbx_strand_id
1 'polypeptide(L)'
;MHLGKATLLVLLMLSTPLAGCFGAEQQPLTPSLDISEEDNPTNATRGQIYTLTVESNVEWTVNRSDGAFFVDEFGVFRDGLNITMP
;
A
#
# COMPACT_ATOMS: atom_id res chain seq x y z
N MET A 1 3.93 -6.17 57.43
CA MET A 1 3.64 -6.86 56.14
C MET A 1 2.75 -6.08 55.16
N HIS A 2 1.94 -5.10 55.60
CA HIS A 2 1.07 -4.34 54.68
C HIS A 2 1.78 -3.20 53.92
N LEU A 3 2.78 -2.55 54.55
CA LEU A 3 3.48 -1.42 53.94
C LEU A 3 4.27 -1.82 52.68
N GLY A 4 5.03 -2.91 52.73
CA GLY A 4 5.80 -3.38 51.57
C GLY A 4 4.93 -3.82 50.37
N LYS A 5 3.72 -4.32 50.63
CA LYS A 5 2.74 -4.64 49.57
C LYS A 5 2.21 -3.36 48.90
N ALA A 6 1.98 -2.30 49.68
CA ALA A 6 1.56 -1.01 49.15
C ALA A 6 2.66 -0.35 48.30
N THR A 7 3.92 -0.42 48.74
CA THR A 7 5.06 0.14 47.99
C THR A 7 5.27 -0.56 46.65
N LEU A 8 5.15 -1.89 46.61
CA LEU A 8 5.25 -2.67 45.38
C LEU A 8 4.15 -2.28 44.36
N LEU A 9 2.92 -2.09 44.83
CA LEU A 9 1.77 -1.81 43.98
C LEU A 9 1.85 -0.40 43.36
N VAL A 10 2.35 0.58 44.12
CA VAL A 10 2.62 1.94 43.61
C VAL A 10 3.72 1.92 42.54
N LEU A 11 4.80 1.16 42.76
CA LEU A 11 5.89 1.05 41.78
C LEU A 11 5.42 0.43 40.45
N LEU A 12 4.54 -0.56 40.54
CA LEU A 12 4.00 -1.27 39.39
C LEU A 12 3.06 -0.37 38.57
N MET A 13 2.22 0.42 39.24
CA MET A 13 1.35 1.44 38.62
C MET A 13 2.14 2.56 37.92
N LEU A 14 3.34 2.88 38.40
CA LEU A 14 4.23 3.89 37.79
C LEU A 14 4.98 3.34 36.57
N SER A 15 5.30 2.04 36.53
CA SER A 15 6.07 1.44 35.44
C SER A 15 5.29 1.27 34.12
N THR A 16 3.96 1.16 34.17
CA THR A 16 3.12 0.92 32.99
C THR A 16 3.07 2.09 31.98
N PRO A 17 2.96 3.37 32.36
CA PRO A 17 3.03 4.47 31.40
C PRO A 17 4.47 4.77 30.93
N LEU A 18 5.49 4.45 31.74
CA LEU A 18 6.90 4.65 31.37
C LEU A 18 7.42 3.57 30.41
N ALA A 19 6.82 2.38 30.38
CA ALA A 19 7.14 1.32 29.41
C ALA A 19 6.58 1.62 28.00
N GLY A 20 6.36 2.91 27.69
CA GLY A 20 5.71 3.41 26.50
C GLY A 20 6.04 2.58 25.27
N CYS A 21 5.01 1.92 24.74
CA CYS A 21 5.04 1.35 23.41
C CYS A 21 4.95 2.52 22.42
N PHE A 22 6.01 3.31 22.35
CA PHE A 22 6.25 4.18 21.21
C PHE A 22 6.57 3.22 20.07
N GLY A 23 5.55 2.91 19.26
CA GLY A 23 5.74 2.15 18.03
C GLY A 23 6.96 2.74 17.31
N ALA A 24 7.86 1.87 16.87
CA ALA A 24 9.04 2.30 16.15
C ALA A 24 8.61 3.30 15.07
N GLU A 25 9.27 4.45 14.99
CA GLU A 25 9.01 5.40 13.90
C GLU A 25 9.27 4.65 12.59
N GLN A 26 8.19 4.24 11.92
CA GLN A 26 8.28 3.75 10.56
C GLN A 26 8.87 4.87 9.73
N GLN A 27 10.02 4.62 9.13
CA GLN A 27 10.61 5.56 8.17
C GLN A 27 9.58 5.82 7.07
N PRO A 28 9.27 7.09 6.75
CA PRO A 28 8.32 7.41 5.70
C PRO A 28 8.83 6.80 4.39
N LEU A 29 8.04 5.91 3.79
CA LEU A 29 8.32 5.39 2.46
C LEU A 29 8.13 6.54 1.47
N THR A 30 9.17 6.87 0.70
CA THR A 30 9.05 7.82 -0.41
C THR A 30 8.35 7.11 -1.57
N PRO A 31 7.17 7.56 -2.03
CA PRO A 31 6.47 6.90 -3.12
C PRO A 31 7.27 7.04 -4.42
N SER A 32 7.39 5.93 -5.14
CA SER A 32 8.09 5.80 -6.42
C SER A 32 7.24 4.97 -7.37
N LEU A 33 7.13 5.45 -8.60
CA LEU A 33 6.41 4.80 -9.68
C LEU A 33 7.27 4.91 -10.94
N ASP A 34 7.66 3.78 -11.50
CA ASP A 34 8.42 3.72 -12.74
C ASP A 34 7.61 3.03 -13.85
N ILE A 35 7.63 3.65 -15.02
CA ILE A 35 6.94 3.21 -16.22
C ILE A 35 7.93 3.36 -17.38
N SER A 36 8.68 2.29 -17.63
CA SER A 36 9.66 2.21 -18.71
C SER A 36 8.97 2.29 -20.09
N GLU A 37 9.41 3.22 -20.94
CA GLU A 37 8.91 3.33 -22.32
C GLU A 37 9.33 2.14 -23.20
N GLU A 38 10.43 1.45 -22.84
CA GLU A 38 10.91 0.27 -23.56
C GLU A 38 9.92 -0.90 -23.41
N ASP A 39 9.35 -1.06 -22.21
CA ASP A 39 8.37 -2.11 -21.89
C ASP A 39 6.94 -1.69 -22.21
N ASN A 40 6.68 -0.38 -22.29
CA ASN A 40 5.34 0.20 -22.43
C ASN A 40 5.27 1.13 -23.66
N PRO A 41 5.19 0.59 -24.88
CA PRO A 41 5.10 1.42 -26.09
C PRO A 41 3.81 2.24 -26.08
N THR A 42 3.89 3.53 -26.41
CA THR A 42 2.76 4.49 -26.30
C THR A 42 1.63 4.28 -27.32
N ASN A 43 1.80 3.32 -28.22
CA ASN A 43 0.85 2.98 -29.27
C ASN A 43 0.47 1.50 -29.21
N ALA A 44 -0.83 1.22 -29.29
CA ALA A 44 -1.38 -0.13 -29.35
C ALA A 44 -2.34 -0.26 -30.55
N THR A 45 -2.37 -1.46 -31.15
CA THR A 45 -3.33 -1.75 -32.22
C THR A 45 -4.73 -1.91 -31.65
N ARG A 46 -5.73 -1.33 -32.30
CA ARG A 46 -7.13 -1.42 -31.85
C ARG A 46 -7.60 -2.88 -31.78
N GLY A 47 -8.22 -3.24 -30.66
CA GLY A 47 -8.80 -4.58 -30.43
C GLY A 47 -7.82 -5.61 -29.88
N GLN A 48 -6.57 -5.23 -29.60
CA GLN A 48 -5.60 -6.08 -28.92
C GLN A 48 -5.57 -5.81 -27.42
N ILE A 49 -5.20 -6.83 -26.64
CA ILE A 49 -4.86 -6.65 -25.23
C ILE A 49 -3.50 -5.97 -25.19
N TYR A 50 -3.44 -4.89 -24.42
CA TYR A 50 -2.23 -4.14 -24.16
C TYR A 50 -1.85 -4.31 -22.70
N THR A 51 -0.61 -4.71 -22.45
CA THR A 51 -0.09 -4.96 -21.10
C THR A 51 0.77 -3.78 -20.69
N LEU A 52 0.48 -3.22 -19.51
CA LEU A 52 1.30 -2.20 -18.87
C LEU A 52 2.15 -2.86 -17.77
N THR A 53 3.47 -2.73 -17.86
CA THR A 53 4.42 -3.12 -16.82
C THR A 53 4.77 -1.89 -15.99
N VAL A 54 4.47 -1.95 -14.70
CA VAL A 54 4.66 -0.82 -13.77
C VAL A 54 5.40 -1.33 -12.55
N GLU A 55 6.47 -0.62 -12.17
CA GLU A 55 7.18 -0.88 -10.92
C GLU A 55 6.77 0.20 -9.90
N SER A 56 6.17 -0.23 -8.79
CA SER A 56 5.81 0.67 -7.69
C SER A 56 6.15 0.08 -6.33
N ASN A 57 6.42 0.96 -5.38
CA ASN A 57 6.61 0.62 -3.98
C ASN A 57 5.38 0.93 -3.10
N VAL A 58 4.31 1.44 -3.71
CA VAL A 58 3.05 1.81 -3.06
C VAL A 58 1.88 1.44 -3.96
N GLU A 59 0.68 1.34 -3.38
CA GLU A 59 -0.54 1.16 -4.17
C GLU A 59 -0.71 2.31 -5.16
N TRP A 60 -1.05 1.97 -6.39
CA TRP A 60 -1.22 2.95 -7.48
C TRP A 60 -2.52 2.70 -8.23
N THR A 61 -3.04 3.75 -8.84
CA THR A 61 -4.31 3.69 -9.57
C THR A 61 -4.09 4.12 -11.01
N VAL A 62 -4.63 3.35 -11.94
CA VAL A 62 -4.64 3.68 -13.36
C VAL A 62 -6.04 4.08 -13.79
N ASN A 63 -6.12 5.12 -14.61
CA ASN A 63 -7.34 5.57 -15.24
C ASN A 63 -7.29 5.25 -16.72
N ARG A 64 -8.35 4.64 -17.26
CA ARG A 64 -8.42 4.31 -18.69
C ARG A 64 -9.06 5.43 -19.50
N SER A 65 -8.78 5.43 -20.80
CA SER A 65 -9.51 6.23 -21.78
C SER A 65 -10.86 5.59 -22.14
N ASP A 66 -11.73 6.37 -22.78
CA ASP A 66 -12.99 5.88 -23.31
C ASP A 66 -12.74 4.81 -24.39
N GLY A 67 -13.48 3.69 -24.29
CA GLY A 67 -13.36 2.57 -25.23
C GLY A 67 -12.27 1.55 -24.91
N ALA A 68 -11.45 1.78 -23.87
CA ALA A 68 -10.60 0.74 -23.28
C ALA A 68 -11.35 -0.04 -22.19
N PHE A 69 -10.84 -1.22 -21.85
CA PHE A 69 -11.34 -2.05 -20.74
C PHE A 69 -10.15 -2.60 -19.98
N PHE A 70 -10.29 -2.75 -18.66
CA PHE A 70 -9.30 -3.49 -17.88
C PHE A 70 -9.56 -4.98 -18.02
N VAL A 71 -8.53 -5.79 -17.86
CA VAL A 71 -8.62 -7.25 -17.78
C VAL A 71 -8.12 -7.66 -16.40
N ASP A 72 -8.92 -8.40 -15.66
CA ASP A 72 -8.50 -8.92 -14.36
C ASP A 72 -7.72 -10.23 -14.47
N GLU A 73 -7.27 -10.76 -13.32
CA GLU A 73 -6.52 -12.02 -13.23
C GLU A 73 -7.27 -13.24 -13.79
N PHE A 74 -8.61 -13.17 -13.86
CA PHE A 74 -9.45 -14.24 -14.41
C PHE A 74 -9.74 -14.06 -15.91
N GLY A 75 -9.15 -13.05 -16.55
CA GLY A 75 -9.38 -12.74 -17.96
C GLY A 75 -10.72 -12.06 -18.23
N VAL A 76 -11.39 -11.52 -17.21
CA VAL A 76 -12.69 -10.85 -17.35
C VAL A 76 -12.48 -9.38 -17.63
N PHE A 77 -13.17 -8.88 -18.67
CA PHE A 77 -13.16 -7.45 -18.99
C PHE A 77 -13.98 -6.66 -17.97
N ARG A 78 -13.36 -5.64 -17.38
CA ARG A 78 -13.95 -4.72 -16.42
C ARG A 78 -14.14 -3.35 -17.08
N ASP A 79 -15.32 -2.79 -16.88
CA ASP A 79 -15.75 -1.49 -17.43
C ASP A 79 -15.53 -0.32 -16.47
N GLY A 80 -14.98 -0.57 -15.27
CA GLY A 80 -14.60 0.49 -14.33
C GLY A 80 -13.66 1.52 -14.97
N LEU A 81 -13.81 2.80 -14.61
CA LEU A 81 -12.94 3.88 -15.10
C LEU A 81 -11.53 3.78 -14.53
N ASN A 82 -11.40 3.21 -13.34
CA ASN A 82 -10.20 3.15 -12.54
C ASN A 82 -10.07 1.80 -11.85
N ILE A 83 -8.83 1.33 -11.72
CA ILE A 83 -8.47 0.15 -10.95
C ILE A 83 -7.23 0.47 -10.11
N THR A 84 -7.23 0.00 -8.88
CA THR A 84 -6.11 0.14 -7.95
C THR A 84 -5.34 -1.17 -7.92
N MET A 85 -4.03 -1.08 -8.08
CA MET A 85 -3.10 -2.19 -8.07
C MET A 85 -2.22 -2.11 -6.81
N PRO A 86 -1.79 -3.27 -6.28
CA PRO A 86 -0.89 -3.33 -5.15
C PRO A 86 0.50 -2.75 -5.46
#